data_AF-A0A0G0J699-F1
#
_entry.id   AF-A0A0G0J699-F1
#
_cell.length_a   1.000
_cell.length_b   1.000
_cell.length_c   1.000
_cell.angle_alpha   90.00
_cell.angle_beta   90.00
_cell.angle_gamma   90.00
#
_symmetry.space_group_name_H-M   'P 1'
#
loop_
_entity.id
_entity.type
_entity.pdbx_description
1 polymer ?
#
loop_
_entity_poly.entity_id
_entity_poly.type
_entity_poly.pdbx_seq_one_letter_code
_entity_poly.pdbx_strand_id
1 'polypeptide(L)'
;MNILAIESSCDETAAAVIKDGTEILSSIIASSQAMHEKYGGIVPEVASREQLKCILPTITEATKSLDYDAIAVTIGPGLIGSLLIGVETAKTIAYVTKKPIIPVNHVLAHIYANFLDSRFSILDSRFPAIALVVSGGHTELFLMTNNKDLKWLGGTIDDAAGEAFDKTARLLGFGSRGGLAIQETAEKSFTVKLPRPLHSLLNSLVRFFMTTRLIFHSQDLKRQS
;
A
#
# COMPACT_ATOMS: atom_id res chain seq x y z
N MET A 1 5.38 14.38 -21.13
CA MET A 1 6.14 14.63 -19.88
C MET A 1 6.42 13.29 -19.22
N ASN A 2 7.68 13.01 -18.93
CA ASN A 2 8.12 11.80 -18.24
C ASN A 2 8.33 12.10 -16.75
N ILE A 3 7.82 11.26 -15.86
CA ILE A 3 7.91 11.46 -14.41
C ILE A 3 8.64 10.26 -13.81
N LEU A 4 9.74 10.52 -13.10
CA LEU A 4 10.39 9.52 -12.25
C LEU A 4 9.60 9.43 -10.94
N ALA A 5 8.90 8.33 -10.72
CA ALA A 5 8.20 8.04 -9.48
C ALA A 5 9.08 7.21 -8.55
N ILE A 6 9.14 7.57 -7.26
CA ILE A 6 9.92 6.91 -6.20
C ILE A 6 8.97 6.56 -5.04
N GLU A 7 8.93 5.28 -4.67
CA GLU A 7 8.12 4.76 -3.57
C GLU A 7 9.02 3.99 -2.58
N SER A 8 8.96 4.41 -1.31
CA SER A 8 9.79 3.87 -0.22
C SER A 8 9.07 3.94 1.13
N SER A 9 7.74 3.86 1.15
CA SER A 9 6.94 4.04 2.37
C SER A 9 7.11 2.93 3.40
N CYS A 10 7.49 1.72 2.99
CA CYS A 10 7.49 0.55 3.87
C CYS A 10 8.69 -0.39 3.60
N ASP A 11 8.43 -1.63 3.17
CA ASP A 11 9.38 -2.72 2.93
C ASP A 11 9.73 -2.95 1.45
N GLU A 12 9.08 -2.22 0.55
CA GLU A 12 9.38 -2.21 -0.88
C GLU A 12 10.08 -0.89 -1.26
N THR A 13 11.14 -1.00 -2.06
CA THR A 13 11.79 0.12 -2.73
C THR A 13 11.45 0.05 -4.21
N ALA A 14 10.71 1.03 -4.72
CA ALA A 14 10.30 1.03 -6.11
C ALA A 14 10.66 2.35 -6.81
N ALA A 15 11.00 2.24 -8.09
CA ALA A 15 11.13 3.37 -8.99
C ALA A 15 10.52 3.05 -10.35
N ALA A 16 9.82 4.02 -10.93
CA ALA A 16 9.19 3.88 -12.23
C ALA A 16 9.35 5.15 -13.06
N VAL A 17 9.37 5.03 -14.38
CA VAL A 17 9.26 6.17 -15.29
C VAL A 17 7.91 6.11 -15.98
N ILE A 18 7.06 7.10 -15.73
CA ILE A 18 5.70 7.17 -16.24
C ILE A 18 5.59 8.34 -17.22
N LYS A 19 5.12 8.07 -18.43
CA LYS A 19 4.86 9.07 -19.46
C LYS A 19 3.41 9.53 -19.41
N ASP A 20 3.26 10.85 -19.35
CA ASP A 20 1.97 11.57 -19.34
C ASP A 20 1.00 11.10 -18.25
N GLY A 21 1.53 10.51 -17.17
CA GLY A 21 0.77 10.00 -16.02
C GLY A 21 -0.01 8.71 -16.28
N THR A 22 0.07 8.12 -17.46
CA THR A 22 -0.75 6.96 -17.85
C THR A 22 0.04 5.79 -18.42
N GLU A 23 1.19 6.05 -19.06
CA GLU A 23 1.99 5.03 -19.73
C GLU A 23 3.22 4.68 -18.89
N ILE A 24 3.34 3.43 -18.45
CA ILE A 24 4.51 2.95 -17.71
C ILE A 24 5.62 2.59 -18.71
N LEU A 25 6.72 3.34 -18.71
CA LEU A 25 7.89 3.07 -19.56
C LEU A 25 8.87 2.10 -18.89
N SER A 26 8.94 2.15 -17.55
CA SER A 26 9.80 1.31 -16.73
C SER A 26 9.24 1.22 -15.31
N SER A 27 9.39 0.07 -14.65
CA SER A 27 8.95 -0.16 -13.27
C SER A 27 9.82 -1.22 -12.62
N ILE A 28 10.63 -0.81 -11.65
CA ILE A 28 11.58 -1.66 -10.92
C ILE A 28 11.17 -1.68 -9.45
N ILE A 29 11.11 -2.88 -8.87
CA ILE A 29 10.75 -3.10 -7.46
C ILE A 29 11.82 -3.98 -6.83
N ALA A 30 12.40 -3.50 -5.74
CA ALA A 30 13.23 -4.29 -4.84
C ALA A 30 12.44 -4.52 -3.54
N SER A 31 12.10 -5.77 -3.26
CA SER A 31 11.30 -6.14 -2.09
C SER A 31 12.18 -6.75 -0.99
N SER A 32 12.02 -6.25 0.24
CA SER A 32 12.66 -6.81 1.44
C SER A 32 11.73 -7.76 2.22
N GLN A 33 10.55 -8.09 1.68
CA GLN A 33 9.52 -8.89 2.35
C GLN A 33 10.07 -10.22 2.91
N ALA A 34 10.83 -10.97 2.12
CA ALA A 34 11.41 -12.26 2.52
C ALA A 34 12.35 -12.16 3.75
N MET A 35 12.95 -10.98 3.98
CA MET A 35 13.75 -10.73 5.18
C MET A 35 12.87 -10.57 6.41
N HIS A 36 11.76 -9.85 6.27
CA HIS A 36 10.79 -9.57 7.33
C HIS A 36 9.98 -10.81 7.75
N GLU A 37 9.80 -11.78 6.85
CA GLU A 37 9.15 -13.06 7.19
C GLU A 37 9.83 -13.76 8.37
N LYS A 38 11.17 -13.68 8.48
CA LYS A 38 11.94 -14.30 9.59
C LYS A 38 11.64 -13.66 10.94
N TYR A 39 11.27 -12.39 10.96
CA TYR A 39 10.88 -11.65 12.16
C TYR A 39 9.36 -11.71 12.41
N GLY A 40 8.62 -12.30 11.47
CA GLY A 40 7.17 -12.39 11.47
C GLY A 40 6.48 -11.04 11.47
N GLY A 41 7.04 -10.08 10.73
CA GLY A 41 6.52 -8.73 10.59
C GLY A 41 7.60 -7.75 10.14
N ILE A 42 7.16 -6.58 9.72
CA ILE A 42 8.05 -5.51 9.25
C ILE A 42 8.76 -4.91 10.47
N VAL A 43 10.09 -4.90 10.42
CA VAL A 43 10.95 -4.30 11.44
C VAL A 43 11.43 -2.95 10.90
N PRO A 44 10.96 -1.81 11.43
CA PRO A 44 11.15 -0.51 10.78
C PRO A 44 12.61 -0.13 10.51
N GLU A 45 13.50 -0.43 11.44
CA GLU A 45 14.94 -0.16 11.29
C GLU A 45 15.57 -1.00 10.17
N VAL A 46 15.18 -2.29 10.07
CA VAL A 46 15.68 -3.19 9.04
C VAL A 46 15.15 -2.76 7.67
N ALA A 47 13.86 -2.42 7.57
CA ALA A 47 13.26 -1.91 6.35
C ALA A 47 14.00 -0.65 5.87
N SER A 48 14.25 0.30 6.76
CA SER A 48 14.99 1.53 6.43
C SER A 48 16.40 1.25 5.91
N ARG A 49 17.12 0.27 6.48
CA ARG A 49 18.47 -0.11 6.00
C ARG A 49 18.43 -0.73 4.60
N GLU A 50 17.41 -1.53 4.30
CA GLU A 50 17.25 -2.09 2.96
C GLU A 50 16.88 -1.01 1.94
N GLN A 51 15.99 -0.07 2.30
CA GLN A 51 15.68 1.09 1.46
C GLN A 51 16.96 1.85 1.08
N LEU A 52 17.85 2.11 2.05
CA LEU A 52 19.12 2.80 1.79
C LEU A 52 20.01 2.05 0.79
N LYS A 53 20.03 0.71 0.85
CA LYS A 53 20.82 -0.12 -0.08
C LYS A 53 20.21 -0.17 -1.48
N CYS A 54 18.89 -0.22 -1.57
CA CYS A 54 18.18 -0.48 -2.82
C CYS A 54 17.81 0.78 -3.60
N ILE A 55 17.66 1.94 -2.96
CA ILE A 55 17.09 3.14 -3.60
C ILE A 55 17.86 3.58 -4.85
N LEU A 56 19.20 3.64 -4.79
CA LEU A 56 20.02 4.06 -5.92
C LEU A 56 20.06 3.01 -7.05
N PRO A 57 20.31 1.71 -6.77
CA PRO A 57 20.18 0.66 -7.79
C PRO A 57 18.83 0.67 -8.50
N THR A 58 17.73 0.73 -7.75
CA THR A 58 16.37 0.71 -8.29
C THR A 58 16.10 1.91 -9.20
N ILE A 59 16.49 3.13 -8.78
CA ILE A 59 16.35 4.34 -9.62
C ILE A 59 17.23 4.25 -10.87
N THR A 60 18.47 3.78 -10.74
CA THR A 60 19.42 3.67 -11.86
C THR A 60 18.91 2.70 -12.91
N GLU A 61 18.36 1.57 -12.50
CA GLU A 61 17.75 0.60 -13.40
C GLU A 61 16.48 1.15 -14.04
N ALA A 62 15.60 1.79 -13.26
CA ALA A 62 14.35 2.35 -13.77
C ALA A 62 14.58 3.45 -14.82
N THR A 63 15.63 4.24 -14.66
CA THR A 63 15.99 5.36 -15.55
C THR A 63 16.99 4.98 -16.64
N LYS A 64 17.33 3.70 -16.77
CA LYS A 64 18.31 3.25 -17.77
C LYS A 64 17.84 3.59 -19.18
N SER A 65 18.57 4.49 -19.84
CA SER A 65 18.25 5.00 -21.18
C SER A 65 16.93 5.79 -21.28
N LEU A 66 16.38 6.26 -20.16
CA LEU A 66 15.16 7.08 -20.11
C LEU A 66 15.46 8.41 -19.43
N ASP A 67 15.01 9.51 -20.04
CA ASP A 67 15.00 10.82 -19.39
C ASP A 67 13.63 11.09 -18.75
N TYR A 68 13.63 11.98 -17.75
CA TYR A 68 12.47 12.38 -16.96
C TYR A 68 12.44 13.89 -16.78
N ASP A 69 11.26 14.50 -16.77
CA ASP A 69 11.08 15.95 -16.63
C ASP A 69 10.84 16.36 -15.17
N ALA A 70 10.34 15.45 -14.34
CA ALA A 70 10.01 15.68 -12.94
C ALA A 70 10.23 14.43 -12.07
N ILE A 71 10.23 14.63 -10.76
CA ILE A 71 10.42 13.57 -9.76
C ILE A 71 9.22 13.55 -8.83
N ALA A 72 8.44 12.48 -8.86
CA ALA A 72 7.38 12.23 -7.90
C ALA A 72 7.90 11.32 -6.78
N VAL A 73 7.63 11.66 -5.52
CA VAL A 73 8.09 10.87 -4.37
C VAL A 73 7.01 10.75 -3.32
N THR A 74 6.86 9.55 -2.77
CA THR A 74 5.95 9.31 -1.65
C THR A 74 6.45 9.98 -0.38
N ILE A 75 5.61 10.87 0.19
CA ILE A 75 5.90 11.59 1.44
C ILE A 75 5.15 11.03 2.65
N GLY A 76 4.25 10.08 2.41
CA GLY A 76 3.51 9.36 3.44
C GLY A 76 2.07 9.05 3.05
N PRO A 77 1.31 8.38 3.94
CA PRO A 77 1.77 7.77 5.19
C PRO A 77 2.76 6.61 4.97
N GLY A 78 3.50 6.23 6.01
CA GLY A 78 4.52 5.18 5.93
C GLY A 78 5.50 5.20 7.12
N LEU A 79 6.47 4.30 7.09
CA LEU A 79 7.55 4.24 8.07
C LEU A 79 8.49 5.44 7.90
N ILE A 80 8.65 6.24 8.96
CA ILE A 80 9.39 7.50 8.88
C ILE A 80 10.83 7.34 8.37
N GLY A 81 11.52 6.26 8.78
CA GLY A 81 12.89 5.97 8.32
C GLY A 81 12.95 5.64 6.82
N SER A 82 12.03 4.81 6.35
CA SER A 82 11.90 4.45 4.93
C SER A 82 11.50 5.66 4.06
N LEU A 83 10.54 6.47 4.51
CA LEU A 83 10.10 7.69 3.82
C LEU A 83 11.23 8.71 3.68
N LEU A 84 12.00 8.92 4.76
CA LEU A 84 13.09 9.89 4.76
C LEU A 84 14.12 9.58 3.67
N ILE A 85 14.45 8.31 3.47
CA ILE A 85 15.40 7.87 2.44
C ILE A 85 14.91 8.24 1.04
N GLY A 86 13.66 7.94 0.70
CA GLY A 86 13.09 8.29 -0.60
C GLY A 86 13.01 9.80 -0.81
N VAL A 87 12.51 10.53 0.19
CA VAL A 87 12.33 11.99 0.12
C VAL A 87 13.67 12.72 -0.03
N GLU A 88 14.68 12.37 0.76
CA GLU A 88 16.00 13.01 0.68
C GLU A 88 16.74 12.62 -0.60
N THR A 89 16.56 11.39 -1.09
CA THR A 89 17.06 10.98 -2.41
C THR A 89 16.43 11.82 -3.52
N ALA A 90 15.09 11.94 -3.53
CA ALA A 90 14.36 12.72 -4.52
C ALA A 90 14.75 14.22 -4.50
N LYS A 91 14.85 14.82 -3.31
CA LYS A 91 15.33 16.21 -3.15
C LYS A 91 16.74 16.39 -3.68
N THR A 92 17.64 15.45 -3.40
CA THR A 92 19.03 15.50 -3.88
C THR A 92 19.09 15.44 -5.41
N ILE A 93 18.35 14.50 -6.02
CA ILE A 93 18.27 14.41 -7.49
C ILE A 93 17.66 15.69 -8.07
N ALA A 94 16.58 16.21 -7.50
CA ALA A 94 15.95 17.47 -7.93
C ALA A 94 16.94 18.65 -7.85
N TYR A 95 17.71 18.74 -6.77
CA TYR A 95 18.70 19.80 -6.57
C TYR A 95 19.81 19.78 -7.61
N VAL A 96 20.31 18.59 -7.97
CA VAL A 96 21.39 18.40 -8.95
C VAL A 96 20.87 18.60 -10.38
N THR A 97 19.73 18.00 -10.71
CA THR A 97 19.16 18.01 -12.07
C THR A 97 18.34 19.25 -12.39
N LYS A 98 18.03 20.08 -11.37
CA LYS A 98 17.12 21.24 -11.46
C LYS A 98 15.71 20.88 -11.93
N LYS A 99 15.30 19.62 -11.75
CA LYS A 99 13.96 19.13 -12.08
C LYS A 99 12.99 19.34 -10.90
N PRO A 100 11.71 19.67 -11.15
CA PRO A 100 10.72 19.85 -10.10
C PRO A 100 10.43 18.54 -9.35
N ILE A 101 10.07 18.70 -8.07
CA ILE A 101 9.65 17.60 -7.19
C ILE A 101 8.15 17.66 -6.91
N ILE A 102 7.49 16.52 -6.95
CA ILE A 102 6.05 16.36 -6.74
C ILE A 102 5.85 15.46 -5.51
N PRO A 103 5.34 15.99 -4.39
CA PRO A 103 5.02 15.17 -3.23
C PRO A 103 3.77 14.33 -3.52
N VAL A 104 3.85 13.03 -3.21
CA VAL A 104 2.76 12.07 -3.44
C VAL A 104 2.30 11.47 -2.11
N ASN A 105 0.98 11.39 -1.94
CA ASN A 105 0.38 10.64 -0.83
C ASN A 105 0.23 9.17 -1.25
N HIS A 106 0.76 8.26 -0.43
CA HIS A 106 0.78 6.81 -0.68
C HIS A 106 -0.63 6.22 -0.88
N VAL A 107 -1.59 6.59 -0.02
CA VAL A 107 -2.97 6.07 -0.08
C VAL A 107 -3.67 6.56 -1.35
N LEU A 108 -3.47 7.83 -1.72
CA LEU A 108 -4.03 8.36 -2.95
C LEU A 108 -3.39 7.70 -4.18
N ALA A 109 -2.09 7.40 -4.13
CA ALA A 109 -1.41 6.69 -5.21
C ALA A 109 -2.03 5.31 -5.49
N HIS A 110 -2.45 4.56 -4.45
CA HIS A 110 -3.21 3.31 -4.61
C HIS A 110 -4.51 3.51 -5.38
N ILE A 111 -5.23 4.61 -5.13
CA ILE A 111 -6.45 4.94 -5.87
C ILE A 111 -6.10 5.23 -7.33
N TYR A 112 -5.09 6.08 -7.56
CA TYR A 112 -4.73 6.51 -8.91
C TYR A 112 -4.11 5.40 -9.78
N ALA A 113 -3.50 4.38 -9.17
CA ALA A 113 -2.97 3.22 -9.89
C ALA A 113 -4.03 2.54 -10.78
N ASN A 114 -5.31 2.60 -10.40
CA ASN A 114 -6.41 2.06 -11.22
C ASN A 114 -6.49 2.72 -12.60
N PHE A 115 -6.11 4.00 -12.74
CA PHE A 115 -6.18 4.74 -14.00
C PHE A 115 -4.96 4.53 -14.92
N LEU A 116 -3.99 3.71 -14.51
CA LEU A 116 -2.92 3.23 -15.39
C LEU A 116 -3.40 2.09 -16.30
N ASP A 117 -4.50 1.44 -15.95
CA ASP A 117 -5.12 0.41 -16.76
C ASP A 117 -6.00 1.05 -17.85
N SER A 118 -5.87 0.59 -19.09
CA SER A 118 -6.60 1.13 -20.25
C SER A 118 -8.12 1.04 -20.13
N ARG A 119 -8.64 0.16 -19.25
CA ARG A 119 -10.07 0.05 -18.93
C ARG A 119 -10.59 1.22 -18.09
N PHE A 120 -9.70 1.98 -17.46
CA PHE A 120 -10.00 3.07 -16.53
C PHE A 120 -9.35 4.37 -16.99
N SER A 121 -10.14 5.28 -17.56
CA SER A 121 -9.64 6.60 -17.94
C SER A 121 -9.94 7.64 -16.86
N ILE A 122 -8.97 8.51 -16.58
CA ILE A 122 -9.15 9.65 -15.68
C ILE A 122 -10.10 10.73 -16.25
N LEU A 123 -10.40 10.64 -17.55
CA LEU A 123 -11.36 11.48 -18.27
C LEU A 123 -12.76 10.86 -18.34
N ASP A 124 -12.96 9.71 -17.71
CA ASP A 124 -14.22 9.00 -17.82
C ASP A 124 -15.35 9.68 -17.03
N SER A 125 -16.55 9.57 -17.58
CA SER A 125 -17.85 9.94 -17.01
C SER A 125 -18.27 9.15 -15.75
N ARG A 126 -17.43 8.24 -15.25
CA ARG A 126 -17.73 7.32 -14.15
C ARG A 126 -17.70 7.95 -12.75
N PHE A 127 -17.55 9.27 -12.66
CA PHE A 127 -17.67 10.00 -11.41
C PHE A 127 -19.13 10.46 -11.18
N PRO A 128 -19.64 10.47 -9.93
CA PRO A 128 -18.93 10.15 -8.70
C PRO A 128 -18.64 8.65 -8.53
N ALA A 129 -17.50 8.32 -7.92
CA ALA A 129 -17.06 6.95 -7.66
C ALA A 129 -16.69 6.76 -6.18
N ILE A 130 -16.81 5.53 -5.68
CA ILE A 130 -16.31 5.13 -4.38
C ILE A 130 -15.00 4.36 -4.57
N ALA A 131 -13.92 4.84 -3.96
CA ALA A 131 -12.64 4.16 -3.93
C ALA A 131 -12.45 3.50 -2.56
N LEU A 132 -12.27 2.19 -2.56
CA LEU A 132 -11.95 1.40 -1.38
C LEU A 132 -10.48 0.96 -1.48
N VAL A 133 -9.63 1.50 -0.60
CA VAL A 133 -8.22 1.12 -0.50
C VAL A 133 -8.11 0.02 0.56
N VAL A 134 -7.67 -1.17 0.17
CA VAL A 134 -7.45 -2.30 1.07
C VAL A 134 -6.05 -2.86 0.85
N SER A 135 -5.15 -2.62 1.79
CA SER A 135 -3.76 -3.10 1.76
C SER A 135 -3.38 -3.72 3.11
N GLY A 136 -2.10 -4.10 3.26
CA GLY A 136 -1.55 -4.57 4.53
C GLY A 136 -1.74 -3.55 5.66
N GLY A 137 -1.54 -2.26 5.38
CA GLY A 137 -1.58 -1.20 6.39
C GLY A 137 -2.75 -0.22 6.27
N HIS A 138 -3.58 -0.31 5.23
CA HIS A 138 -4.68 0.63 5.00
C HIS A 138 -6.00 -0.08 4.72
N THR A 139 -7.08 0.44 5.30
CA THR A 139 -8.46 0.11 4.93
C THR A 139 -9.26 1.38 5.01
N GLU A 140 -9.41 2.04 3.86
CA GLU A 140 -9.96 3.39 3.76
C GLU A 140 -10.97 3.50 2.61
N LEU A 141 -11.98 4.34 2.80
CA LEU A 141 -13.06 4.57 1.86
C LEU A 141 -13.09 6.05 1.49
N PHE A 142 -13.09 6.34 0.18
CA PHE A 142 -13.13 7.68 -0.36
C PHE A 142 -14.29 7.84 -1.34
N LEU A 143 -14.91 9.02 -1.34
CA LEU A 143 -15.81 9.48 -2.40
C LEU A 143 -15.00 10.37 -3.35
N MET A 144 -14.88 9.93 -4.59
CA MET A 144 -14.33 10.75 -5.67
C MET A 144 -15.49 11.42 -6.39
N THR A 145 -15.68 12.73 -6.23
CA THR A 145 -16.72 13.46 -6.98
C THR A 145 -16.27 13.74 -8.41
N ASN A 146 -14.95 13.81 -8.63
CA ASN A 146 -14.26 13.86 -9.91
C ASN A 146 -12.81 13.34 -9.72
N ASN A 147 -11.97 13.45 -10.74
CA ASN A 147 -10.59 12.97 -10.71
C ASN A 147 -9.62 13.75 -9.82
N LYS A 148 -10.03 14.88 -9.23
CA LYS A 148 -9.21 15.74 -8.36
C LYS A 148 -9.80 15.91 -6.96
N ASP A 149 -11.10 15.72 -6.81
CA ASP A 149 -11.80 15.91 -5.55
C ASP A 149 -12.12 14.55 -4.91
N LEU A 150 -11.31 14.21 -3.91
CA LEU A 150 -11.44 13.01 -3.09
C LEU A 150 -11.80 13.40 -1.66
N LYS A 151 -12.95 12.94 -1.21
CA LYS A 151 -13.42 13.10 0.16
C LYS A 151 -13.26 11.78 0.92
N TRP A 152 -12.46 11.78 1.97
CA TRP A 152 -12.38 10.65 2.88
C TRP A 152 -13.73 10.44 3.59
N LEU A 153 -14.29 9.24 3.44
CA LEU A 153 -15.56 8.83 4.05
C LEU A 153 -15.35 8.00 5.32
N GLY A 154 -14.17 7.46 5.55
CA GLY A 154 -13.88 6.65 6.72
C GLY A 154 -12.84 5.57 6.47
N GLY A 155 -12.48 4.84 7.52
CA GLY A 155 -11.49 3.79 7.46
C GLY A 155 -11.54 2.90 8.70
N THR A 156 -10.64 1.93 8.74
CA THR A 156 -10.44 1.13 9.95
C THR A 156 -9.99 2.01 11.11
N ILE A 157 -10.34 1.60 12.33
CA ILE A 157 -9.90 2.24 13.57
C ILE A 157 -9.03 1.32 14.42
N ASP A 158 -8.90 0.07 14.00
CA ASP A 158 -8.00 -0.93 14.55
C ASP A 158 -7.04 -1.42 13.45
N ASP A 159 -7.10 -2.70 13.09
CA ASP A 159 -6.22 -3.24 12.07
C ASP A 159 -6.81 -3.01 10.68
N ALA A 160 -5.93 -2.82 9.69
CA ALA A 160 -6.33 -2.92 8.30
C ALA A 160 -6.74 -4.37 7.97
N ALA A 161 -7.53 -4.54 6.90
CA ALA A 161 -7.97 -5.86 6.47
C ALA A 161 -6.77 -6.78 6.22
N GLY A 162 -5.74 -6.30 5.49
CA GLY A 162 -4.54 -7.09 5.21
C GLY A 162 -3.84 -7.54 6.49
N GLU A 163 -3.62 -6.64 7.45
CA GLU A 163 -3.06 -6.98 8.76
C GLU A 163 -3.93 -7.99 9.53
N ALA A 164 -5.25 -7.88 9.46
CA ALA A 164 -6.16 -8.85 10.08
C ALA A 164 -6.02 -10.25 9.45
N PHE A 165 -5.86 -10.34 8.13
CA PHE A 165 -5.55 -11.60 7.44
C PHE A 165 -4.20 -12.17 7.90
N ASP A 166 -3.14 -11.35 7.96
CA ASP A 166 -1.81 -11.79 8.36
C ASP A 166 -1.75 -12.27 9.82
N LYS A 167 -2.37 -11.54 10.74
CA LYS A 167 -2.49 -11.96 12.15
C LYS A 167 -3.28 -13.27 12.28
N THR A 168 -4.39 -13.39 11.56
CA THR A 168 -5.23 -14.60 11.59
C THR A 168 -4.47 -15.81 11.04
N ALA A 169 -3.77 -15.65 9.92
CA ALA A 169 -2.98 -16.72 9.32
C ALA A 169 -1.87 -17.19 10.25
N ARG A 170 -1.21 -16.25 10.94
CA ARG A 170 -0.21 -16.59 11.96
C ARG A 170 -0.79 -17.41 13.11
N LEU A 171 -1.98 -17.05 13.59
CA LEU A 171 -2.68 -17.80 14.65
C LEU A 171 -3.09 -19.21 14.21
N LEU A 172 -3.43 -19.37 12.93
CA LEU A 172 -3.79 -20.65 12.31
C LEU A 172 -2.58 -21.50 11.89
N GLY A 173 -1.35 -20.96 11.98
CA GLY A 173 -0.13 -21.68 11.65
C GLY A 173 0.23 -21.64 10.16
N PHE A 174 -0.36 -20.74 9.37
CA PHE A 174 -0.08 -20.60 7.93
C PHE A 174 1.16 -19.75 7.60
N GLY A 175 1.86 -19.21 8.60
CA GLY A 175 3.07 -18.42 8.38
C GLY A 175 2.78 -16.98 7.92
N SER A 176 3.67 -16.42 7.10
CA SER A 176 3.71 -14.98 6.70
C SER A 176 2.85 -14.62 5.48
N ARG A 177 2.36 -15.57 4.70
CA ARG A 177 1.53 -15.32 3.50
C ARG A 177 0.05 -15.37 3.82
N GLY A 178 -0.40 -14.49 4.70
CA GLY A 178 -1.65 -14.70 5.40
C GLY A 178 -2.88 -14.65 4.52
N GLY A 179 -3.00 -13.62 3.68
CA GLY A 179 -4.13 -13.46 2.77
C GLY A 179 -4.32 -14.65 1.82
N LEU A 180 -3.26 -15.05 1.11
CA LEU A 180 -3.31 -16.13 0.12
C LEU A 180 -3.62 -17.49 0.77
N ALA A 181 -2.93 -17.83 1.86
CA ALA A 181 -3.13 -19.12 2.53
C ALA A 181 -4.56 -19.24 3.12
N ILE A 182 -5.11 -18.15 3.66
CA ILE A 182 -6.50 -18.11 4.12
C ILE A 182 -7.45 -18.28 2.95
N GLN A 183 -7.25 -17.57 1.83
CA GLN A 183 -8.11 -17.70 0.64
C GLN A 183 -8.14 -19.14 0.11
N GLU A 184 -6.97 -19.73 -0.14
CA GLU A 184 -6.86 -21.10 -0.66
C GLU A 184 -7.50 -22.15 0.26
N THR A 185 -7.42 -21.93 1.58
CA THR A 185 -8.06 -22.80 2.56
C THR A 185 -9.57 -22.60 2.59
N ALA A 186 -10.03 -21.35 2.49
CA ALA A 186 -11.44 -21.00 2.50
C ALA A 186 -12.20 -21.55 1.28
N GLU A 187 -11.54 -21.60 0.11
CA GLU A 187 -12.10 -22.15 -1.12
C GLU A 187 -12.37 -23.67 -1.04
N LYS A 188 -11.62 -24.41 -0.22
CA LYS A 188 -11.72 -25.88 -0.14
C LYS A 188 -12.87 -26.37 0.74
N SER A 189 -13.15 -25.69 1.86
CA SER A 189 -14.36 -25.82 2.67
C SER A 189 -14.17 -25.08 3.99
N PHE A 190 -14.89 -23.98 4.20
CA PHE A 190 -14.97 -23.33 5.51
C PHE A 190 -16.35 -22.73 5.72
N THR A 191 -17.11 -23.25 6.69
CA THR A 191 -18.34 -22.63 7.17
C THR A 191 -18.17 -22.30 8.64
N VAL A 192 -17.55 -21.15 8.92
CA VAL A 192 -17.43 -20.62 10.29
C VAL A 192 -18.19 -19.31 10.35
N LYS A 193 -19.14 -19.21 11.28
CA LYS A 193 -19.91 -17.97 11.50
C LYS A 193 -19.09 -17.03 12.38
N LEU A 194 -18.25 -16.24 11.73
CA LEU A 194 -17.50 -15.18 12.40
C LEU A 194 -18.43 -14.01 12.75
N PRO A 195 -18.20 -13.33 13.88
CA PRO A 195 -18.94 -12.13 14.21
C PRO A 195 -18.61 -11.04 13.19
N ARG A 196 -19.65 -10.33 12.70
CA ARG A 196 -19.44 -9.09 11.95
C ARG A 196 -19.17 -7.98 12.95
N PRO A 197 -17.98 -7.38 12.96
CA PRO A 197 -17.66 -6.33 13.92
C PRO A 197 -18.60 -5.13 13.70
N LEU A 198 -18.87 -4.39 14.79
CA LEU A 198 -19.88 -3.33 14.79
C LEU A 198 -19.52 -2.22 13.79
N HIS A 199 -20.39 -1.98 12.81
CA HIS A 199 -20.35 -0.72 12.05
C HIS A 199 -21.02 0.35 12.92
N SER A 200 -20.26 1.37 13.32
CA SER A 200 -20.85 2.58 13.89
C SER A 200 -20.72 3.71 12.86
N LEU A 201 -21.86 4.32 12.52
CA LEU A 201 -21.88 5.59 11.80
C LEU A 201 -21.72 6.70 12.83
N LEU A 202 -20.49 7.08 13.13
CA LEU A 202 -20.21 8.26 13.96
C LEU A 202 -19.90 9.43 13.04
N ASN A 203 -20.71 10.48 13.08
CA ASN A 203 -20.54 11.70 12.27
C ASN A 203 -20.39 11.45 10.76
N SER A 204 -21.20 10.55 10.20
CA SER A 204 -21.18 10.20 8.76
C SER A 204 -19.88 9.54 8.27
N LEU A 205 -18.99 9.13 9.19
CA LEU A 205 -17.77 8.39 8.87
C LEU A 205 -17.98 6.88 9.06
N VAL A 206 -17.51 6.08 8.11
CA VAL A 206 -17.52 4.62 8.20
C VAL A 206 -16.32 4.16 9.02
N ARG A 207 -16.56 3.44 10.12
CA ARG A 207 -15.52 2.78 10.91
C ARG A 207 -15.61 1.28 10.77
N PHE A 208 -14.47 0.64 10.50
CA PHE A 208 -14.34 -0.82 10.51
C PHE A 208 -13.59 -1.26 11.76
N PHE A 209 -14.05 -2.35 12.36
CA PHE A 209 -13.30 -3.15 13.32
C PHE A 209 -13.03 -4.48 12.63
N MET A 210 -11.83 -5.06 12.75
CA MET A 210 -11.50 -6.31 12.05
C MET A 210 -11.12 -7.43 13.02
N THR A 211 -10.28 -7.16 14.02
CA THR A 211 -9.46 -8.23 14.64
C THR A 211 -9.86 -8.62 16.04
N THR A 212 -10.41 -7.70 16.84
CA THR A 212 -10.61 -7.91 18.28
C THR A 212 -11.59 -9.03 18.62
N ARG A 213 -12.25 -9.66 17.63
CA ARG A 213 -13.21 -10.75 17.86
C ARG A 213 -12.83 -12.07 17.17
N LEU A 214 -12.03 -12.02 16.12
CA LEU A 214 -11.43 -13.19 15.45
C LEU A 214 -10.44 -13.91 16.37
N ILE A 215 -9.63 -13.15 17.11
CA ILE A 215 -8.63 -13.69 18.04
C ILE A 215 -9.31 -14.47 19.18
N PHE A 216 -10.35 -13.91 19.82
CA PHE A 216 -11.08 -14.62 20.87
C PHE A 216 -11.76 -15.90 20.35
N HIS A 217 -12.38 -15.83 19.17
CA HIS A 217 -13.05 -17.00 18.61
C HIS A 217 -12.07 -18.13 18.24
N SER A 218 -10.89 -17.79 17.72
CA SER A 218 -9.85 -18.79 17.42
C SER A 218 -9.24 -19.43 18.68
N GLN A 219 -9.15 -18.70 19.80
CA GLN A 219 -8.74 -19.25 21.09
C GLN A 219 -9.81 -20.17 21.68
N ASP A 220 -11.10 -19.86 21.50
CA ASP A 220 -12.19 -20.72 21.94
C ASP A 220 -12.24 -22.03 21.14
N LEU A 221 -11.98 -21.98 19.82
CA LEU A 221 -11.89 -23.19 18.98
C LEU A 221 -10.72 -24.09 19.38
N LYS A 222 -9.54 -23.53 19.71
CA LYS A 222 -8.39 -24.31 20.22
C LYS A 222 -8.60 -24.90 21.62
N ARG A 223 -9.54 -24.36 22.41
CA ARG A 223 -9.89 -24.91 23.74
C ARG A 223 -10.92 -26.04 23.66
N GLN A 224 -11.57 -26.22 22.52
CA GLN A 224 -12.59 -27.25 22.29
C GLN A 224 -12.08 -28.46 21.49
N SER A 225 -10.83 -28.42 21.03
CA SER A 225 -10.08 -29.54 20.40
C SER A 225 -9.12 -30.19 21.37
#